data_AF-A0A3B8WFF3-F1
#
_entry.id   AF-A0A3B8WFF3-F1
#
_cell.length_a   1.000
_cell.length_b   1.000
_cell.length_c   1.000
_cell.angle_alpha   90.00
_cell.angle_beta   90.00
_cell.angle_gamma   90.00
#
_symmetry.space_group_name_H-M   'P 1'
#
loop_
_entity.id
_entity.type
_entity.pdbx_description
1 polymer ?
#
loop_
_entity_poly.entity_id
_entity_poly.type
_entity_poly.pdbx_seq_one_letter_code
_entity_poly.pdbx_strand_id
1 'polypeptide(L)' 'VLFNHALSPSQERNIERELKCRVLDRTGVILDIFAQRARTHEGKLQV' A
#
# COMPACT_ATOMS: atom_id res chain seq x y z
N VAL A 1 0.33 -5.90 -8.07
CA VAL A 1 -0.65 -5.21 -8.95
C VAL A 1 -1.13 -3.94 -8.28
N LEU A 2 -1.33 -2.86 -9.05
CA LEU A 2 -1.77 -1.56 -8.52
C LEU A 2 -3.22 -1.26 -8.93
N PHE A 3 -4.03 -0.79 -7.99
CA PHE A 3 -5.41 -0.35 -8.22
C PHE A 3 -5.57 1.14 -7.92
N ASN A 4 -6.22 1.86 -8.83
CA ASN A 4 -6.42 3.31 -8.70
C ASN A 4 -7.47 3.69 -7.64
N HIS A 5 -8.38 2.78 -7.30
CA HIS A 5 -9.45 3.01 -6.32
C HIS A 5 -9.19 2.21 -5.06
N ALA A 6 -9.74 2.69 -3.94
CA ALA A 6 -9.65 2.01 -2.67
C ALA A 6 -10.26 0.60 -2.77
N LEU A 7 -9.62 -0.35 -2.11
CA LEU A 7 -10.11 -1.72 -1.96
C LEU A 7 -10.55 -1.94 -0.52
N SER A 8 -11.57 -2.77 -0.32
CA SER A 8 -11.85 -3.28 1.01
C SER A 8 -10.79 -4.33 1.40
N PRO A 9 -10.54 -4.54 2.71
CA PRO A 9 -9.58 -5.55 3.16
C PRO A 9 -9.89 -6.99 2.71
N SER A 10 -11.15 -7.30 2.38
CA SER A 10 -11.50 -8.61 1.82
C SER A 10 -11.19 -8.71 0.33
N GLN A 11 -11.41 -7.64 -0.43
CA GLN A 11 -11.07 -7.58 -1.86
C GLN A 11 -9.56 -7.74 -2.07
N GLU A 12 -8.76 -6.96 -1.35
CA GLU A 12 -7.29 -7.02 -1.45
C GLU A 12 -6.76 -8.42 -1.15
N ARG A 13 -7.13 -9.02 0.00
CA ARG A 13 -6.73 -10.38 0.38
C ARG A 13 -7.13 -11.45 -0.64
N ASN A 14 -8.32 -11.33 -1.22
CA ASN A 14 -8.79 -12.29 -2.21
C ASN A 14 -8.00 -12.18 -3.52
N ILE A 15 -7.73 -10.95 -3.98
CA ILE A 15 -6.97 -10.71 -5.22
C ILE A 15 -5.49 -11.11 -5.03
N GLU A 16 -4.88 -10.81 -3.88
CA GLU A 16 -3.52 -11.26 -3.58
C GLU A 16 -3.41 -12.79 -3.60
N ARG A 17 -4.40 -13.48 -3.04
CA ARG A 17 -4.44 -14.95 -3.02
C ARG A 17 -4.55 -15.52 -4.44
N GLU A 18 -5.29 -14.88 -5.32
CA GLU A 18 -5.47 -15.33 -6.70
C GLU A 18 -4.23 -15.03 -7.56
N LEU A 19 -3.73 -13.80 -7.49
CA LEU A 19 -2.62 -13.33 -8.32
C LEU A 19 -1.23 -13.71 -7.77
N LYS A 20 -1.16 -14.22 -6.54
CA LYS A 20 0.09 -14.60 -5.85
C LYS A 20 1.14 -13.49 -5.82
N CYS A 21 0.68 -12.24 -5.73
CA CYS A 21 1.55 -11.07 -5.70
C CYS A 21 0.93 -9.97 -4.84
N ARG A 22 1.78 -9.05 -4.35
CA ARG A 22 1.34 -7.90 -3.56
C ARG A 22 0.34 -7.06 -4.35
N VAL A 23 -0.80 -6.74 -3.75
CA VAL A 23 -1.79 -5.80 -4.29
C VAL A 23 -1.71 -4.53 -3.47
N LEU A 24 -1.78 -3.38 -4.12
CA LEU A 24 -1.90 -2.09 -3.44
C LEU A 24 -2.96 -1.25 -4.12
N ASP A 25 -3.80 -0.62 -3.32
CA ASP A 25 -4.66 0.45 -3.78
C ASP A 25 -3.93 1.81 -3.77
N ARG A 26 -4.64 2.88 -4.14
CA ARG A 26 -4.07 4.24 -4.16
C ARG A 26 -3.49 4.65 -2.81
N THR A 27 -4.17 4.34 -1.72
CA THR A 27 -3.72 4.72 -0.37
C THR A 27 -2.44 3.97 -0.01
N GLY A 28 -2.39 2.67 -0.29
CA GLY A 28 -1.21 1.84 -0.07
C GLY A 28 0.01 2.35 -0.86
N VAL A 29 -0.17 2.74 -2.12
CA VAL A 29 0.93 3.34 -2.92
C VAL A 29 1.41 4.67 -2.33
N ILE A 30 0.50 5.53 -1.87
CA ILE A 30 0.86 6.82 -1.26
C ILE A 30 1.70 6.60 0.00
N LEU A 31 1.27 5.68 0.87
CA LEU A 31 2.00 5.35 2.10
C LEU A 31 3.38 4.74 1.79
N ASP A 32 3.48 3.84 0.82
CA ASP A 32 4.76 3.29 0.38
C ASP A 32 5.72 4.38 -0.12
N ILE A 33 5.22 5.35 -0.89
CA ILE A 33 6.02 6.49 -1.37
C ILE A 33 6.48 7.36 -0.19
N PHE A 34 5.60 7.67 0.75
CA PHE A 34 5.96 8.46 1.93
C PHE A 34 7.00 7.73 2.80
N ALA A 35 6.83 6.42 3.02
CA ALA A 35 7.77 5.61 3.78
C ALA A 35 9.17 5.59 3.12
N GLN A 36 9.22 5.50 1.79
CA GLN A 36 10.47 5.57 1.04
C GLN A 36 11.15 6.96 1.11
N ARG A 37 10.36 8.03 1.26
CA ARG A 37 10.86 9.41 1.34
C ARG A 37 11.16 9.87 2.76
N ALA A 38 10.68 9.17 3.78
CA ALA A 38 10.94 9.47 5.19
C ALA A 38 12.42 9.23 5.55
N ARG A 39 13.24 10.29 5.52
CA ARG A 39 14.68 10.23 5.83
C ARG A 39 14.99 10.46 7.31
N THR A 40 14.19 11.28 7.99
CA THR A 40 14.36 11.59 9.41
C THR A 40 13.65 10.57 10.30
N HIS A 41 14.08 10.46 11.55
CA HIS A 41 13.43 9.58 12.52
C HIS A 41 11.96 9.98 12.75
N GLU A 42 11.71 11.28 12.90
CA GLU A 42 10.37 11.84 13.05
C GLU A 42 9.48 11.52 11.83
N GLY A 43 9.98 11.69 10.61
CA GLY A 43 9.23 11.39 9.39
C GLY A 43 8.87 9.91 9.24
N LYS A 44 9.70 8.99 9.75
CA LYS A 44 9.38 7.56 9.78
C LYS A 44 8.36 7.19 10.85
N LEU A 45 8.16 8.05 11.85
CA LEU A 45 7.25 7.83 12.97
C LEU A 45 5.80 8.24 12.61
N GLN A 46 5.65 9.18 11.68
CA GLN A 46 4.36 9.74 11.25
C GLN A 46 3.71 9.01 10.07
N VAL A 47 4.47 8.19 9.34
CA VAL A 47 4.02 7.46 8.14
C VAL A 47 3.80 6.01 8.50
#